data_AF-A0A7X7QHC2-F1
#
_entry.id   AF-A0A7X7QHC2-F1
#
_cell.length_a   1.000
_cell.length_b   1.000
_cell.length_c   1.000
_cell.angle_alpha   90.00
_cell.angle_beta   90.00
_cell.angle_gamma   90.00
#
_symmetry.space_group_name_H-M   'P 1'
#
loop_
_entity.id
_entity.type
_entity.pdbx_description
1 polymer ?
#
loop_
_entity_poly.entity_id
_entity_poly.type
_entity_poly.pdbx_seq_one_letter_code
_entity_poly.pdbx_strand_id
1 'polypeptide(L)'
;HQPNEIQPIPGVNGAALKFIGVVESDQNLGEYVQFAGMTLGPPTVEDSAFAATLFAISRTGDLYALTVDEGDPEDPDDTSVVKNGIFVDAETSVTVPGVTDISGLAFSTLDYNMWHITQRRADDDGHDINETYDYSRVDRPNDPLPGGGASYYFGYEDAGNYNAPGGAYGSLVSGAFSLAQYTKADAPTLYFDYFLDIGQYDTARVFASTDGVNWEVLGATLANPQGNLLDTNGQWLQTHIAPPEDPWQIDTANNLIVYYWSLADFAGEDEVYLRFDFTTAGDMNVGDTDNELDTTGAFLNALDGDLIEDGDTLIVDSVLFEFDMGVALRLPNVAGDYIPDGETFTVSGLDEFGDPIVLGTFEFDKDGTTEPGNFAISLENGQNTTQVAVKVAAVVNKILSGTGVFADFYENRVMLNGAVEVEQSPDATVETEGDGYGNYFGTPISIDSRMSAEEVAVVMGATFDAVFAGGQKSFEVQGSIVRMIHHPVEFSGPLPYSNSLPGDEGGDFNSITRGQDNNHEGFYIDNIVIGFAERGEMITQAPANTTTFTTEHLDTVISTGYYQLQIRGASEYAIFGYDWNNDPWLDLDRSFDINDRFDETYTLTVL
;
A
#
# COMPACT_ATOMS: atom_id res chain seq x y z
N HIS A 1 2.50 23.69 -45.24
CA HIS A 1 2.43 25.11 -44.84
C HIS A 1 3.82 25.58 -44.49
N GLN A 2 4.14 26.86 -44.69
CA GLN A 2 5.39 27.42 -44.15
C GLN A 2 5.17 27.69 -42.65
N PRO A 3 6.18 27.53 -41.78
CA PRO A 3 6.14 28.00 -40.40
C PRO A 3 5.54 29.41 -40.31
N ASN A 4 4.58 29.62 -39.41
CA ASN A 4 3.94 30.90 -39.11
C ASN A 4 3.05 31.49 -40.22
N GLU A 5 2.60 30.66 -41.16
CA GLU A 5 1.59 31.06 -42.13
C GLU A 5 0.24 31.33 -41.42
N ILE A 6 -0.18 32.60 -41.40
CA ILE A 6 -1.47 33.02 -40.84
C ILE A 6 -2.55 32.91 -41.92
N GLN A 7 -3.50 31.98 -41.71
CA GLN A 7 -4.61 31.75 -42.62
C GLN A 7 -5.93 32.24 -42.02
N PRO A 8 -6.68 33.13 -42.68
CA PRO A 8 -8.00 33.54 -42.21
C PRO A 8 -8.93 32.33 -42.19
N ILE A 9 -9.69 32.16 -41.11
CA ILE A 9 -10.66 31.06 -41.01
C ILE A 9 -11.86 31.40 -41.92
N PRO A 10 -12.17 30.58 -42.93
CA PRO A 10 -13.30 30.85 -43.82
C PRO A 10 -14.61 31.01 -43.04
N GLY A 11 -15.23 32.18 -43.12
CA GLY A 11 -16.52 32.45 -42.49
C GLY A 11 -16.46 32.96 -41.03
N VAL A 12 -15.28 33.12 -40.43
CA VAL A 12 -15.13 33.69 -39.08
C VAL A 12 -14.34 35.00 -39.17
N ASN A 13 -15.03 36.12 -38.98
CA ASN A 13 -14.41 37.45 -39.06
C ASN A 13 -13.49 37.69 -37.85
N GLY A 14 -12.22 37.97 -38.10
CA GLY A 14 -11.23 38.29 -37.06
C GLY A 14 -10.51 37.11 -36.43
N ALA A 15 -10.77 35.87 -36.87
CA ALA A 15 -10.04 34.68 -36.43
C ALA A 15 -9.09 34.19 -37.53
N ALA A 16 -7.89 33.76 -37.14
CA ALA A 16 -6.90 33.20 -38.04
C ALA A 16 -6.20 31.99 -37.41
N LEU A 17 -5.77 31.06 -38.25
CA LEU A 17 -4.94 29.92 -37.87
C LEU A 17 -3.48 30.30 -38.08
N LYS A 18 -2.65 30.07 -37.07
CA LYS A 18 -1.19 30.12 -37.20
C LYS A 18 -0.69 28.69 -37.34
N PHE A 19 0.04 28.40 -38.41
CA PHE A 19 0.76 27.13 -38.51
C PHE A 19 1.99 27.17 -37.59
N ILE A 20 1.99 26.35 -36.54
CA ILE A 20 3.04 26.33 -35.50
C ILE A 20 4.01 25.15 -35.63
N GLY A 21 3.73 24.16 -36.50
CA GLY A 21 4.66 23.05 -36.71
C GLY A 21 4.04 21.83 -37.37
N VAL A 22 4.90 20.85 -37.67
CA VAL A 22 4.55 19.47 -38.00
C VAL A 22 5.12 18.55 -36.93
N VAL A 23 4.46 17.42 -36.68
CA VAL A 23 4.98 16.36 -35.82
C VAL A 23 5.48 15.23 -36.71
N GLU A 24 6.74 14.85 -36.54
CA GLU A 24 7.32 13.66 -37.17
C GLU A 24 6.89 12.40 -36.44
N SER A 25 6.69 11.31 -37.17
CA SER A 25 6.27 10.03 -36.60
C SER A 25 7.42 9.35 -35.87
N ASP A 26 7.16 8.94 -34.62
CA ASP A 26 8.10 8.14 -33.82
C ASP A 26 8.20 6.72 -34.36
N GLN A 27 7.11 6.20 -34.93
CA GLN A 27 7.01 4.85 -35.46
C GLN A 27 7.55 4.75 -36.90
N ASN A 28 7.52 5.84 -37.68
CA ASN A 28 7.92 5.88 -39.08
C ASN A 28 8.82 7.10 -39.37
N LEU A 29 10.11 6.97 -39.04
CA LEU A 29 11.10 8.05 -39.19
C LEU A 29 11.12 8.65 -40.61
N GLY A 30 11.02 9.97 -40.68
CA GLY A 30 10.97 10.73 -41.93
C GLY A 30 9.56 10.93 -42.51
N GLU A 31 8.53 10.42 -41.84
CA GLU A 31 7.12 10.70 -42.16
C GLU A 31 6.49 11.66 -41.14
N TYR A 32 5.45 12.39 -41.56
CA TYR A 32 4.66 13.25 -40.68
C TYR A 32 3.40 12.53 -40.20
N VAL A 33 3.04 12.76 -38.94
CA VAL A 33 1.86 12.13 -38.32
C VAL A 33 0.59 12.64 -38.99
N GLN A 34 -0.31 11.72 -39.33
CA GLN A 34 -1.67 12.03 -39.74
C GLN A 34 -2.61 11.90 -38.55
N PHE A 35 -2.91 13.00 -37.86
CA PHE A 35 -3.80 12.99 -36.73
C PHE A 35 -5.26 12.73 -37.12
N ALA A 36 -5.94 11.95 -36.28
CA ALA A 36 -7.36 11.66 -36.34
C ALA A 36 -8.17 12.46 -35.31
N GLY A 37 -7.59 12.76 -34.15
CA GLY A 37 -8.23 13.50 -33.07
C GLY A 37 -7.21 14.14 -32.15
N MET A 38 -7.64 15.17 -31.42
CA MET A 38 -6.84 15.85 -30.41
C MET A 38 -7.76 16.39 -29.32
N THR A 39 -7.32 16.28 -28.07
CA THR A 39 -8.03 16.77 -26.87
C THR A 39 -7.02 17.30 -25.86
N LEU A 40 -7.46 18.17 -24.95
CA LEU A 40 -6.69 18.48 -23.74
C LEU A 40 -6.66 17.25 -22.83
N GLY A 41 -5.59 17.13 -22.05
CA GLY A 41 -5.47 16.13 -20.99
C GLY A 41 -6.51 16.32 -19.88
N PRO A 42 -6.73 15.29 -19.04
CA PRO A 42 -7.58 15.40 -17.88
C PRO A 42 -7.11 16.53 -16.96
N PRO A 43 -8.00 17.42 -16.49
CA PRO A 43 -7.63 18.64 -15.80
C PRO A 43 -7.15 18.42 -14.36
N THR A 44 -7.43 17.27 -13.74
CA THR A 44 -7.23 17.02 -12.30
C THR A 44 -6.26 15.88 -12.00
N VAL A 45 -5.86 15.10 -13.00
CA VAL A 45 -4.93 13.96 -12.83
C VAL A 45 -3.52 14.48 -12.51
N GLU A 46 -2.83 13.81 -11.60
CA GLU A 46 -1.46 14.13 -11.14
C GLU A 46 -1.31 15.61 -10.73
N ASP A 47 -2.17 16.09 -9.82
CA ASP A 47 -2.18 17.50 -9.39
C ASP A 47 -2.27 18.51 -10.56
N SER A 48 -3.10 18.17 -11.56
CA SER A 48 -3.28 18.93 -12.80
C SER A 48 -2.03 18.98 -13.71
N ALA A 49 -1.06 18.08 -13.56
CA ALA A 49 0.15 18.05 -14.38
C ALA A 49 -0.15 17.98 -15.89
N PHE A 50 -1.26 17.34 -16.27
CA PHE A 50 -1.65 17.17 -17.67
C PHE A 50 -2.67 18.19 -18.19
N ALA A 51 -3.11 19.15 -17.37
CA ALA A 51 -4.16 20.09 -17.74
C ALA A 51 -3.80 21.00 -18.94
N ALA A 52 -2.50 21.23 -19.17
CA ALA A 52 -1.97 21.99 -20.30
C ALA A 52 -1.41 21.10 -21.44
N THR A 53 -1.42 19.79 -21.28
CA THR A 53 -0.93 18.84 -22.28
C THR A 53 -2.02 18.54 -23.30
N LEU A 54 -1.67 18.57 -24.58
CA LEU A 54 -2.54 18.14 -25.67
C LEU A 54 -2.23 16.68 -25.99
N PHE A 55 -3.25 15.84 -25.98
CA PHE A 55 -3.14 14.46 -26.46
C PHE A 55 -3.72 14.37 -27.86
N ALA A 56 -2.95 13.82 -28.79
CA ALA A 56 -3.35 13.68 -30.19
C ALA A 56 -3.12 12.25 -30.67
N ILE A 57 -4.11 11.65 -31.30
CA ILE A 57 -4.02 10.28 -31.80
C ILE A 57 -3.89 10.26 -33.32
N SER A 58 -2.97 9.46 -33.84
CA SER A 58 -2.78 9.24 -35.27
C SER A 58 -3.93 8.39 -35.84
N ARG A 59 -4.09 8.40 -37.17
CA ARG A 59 -5.01 7.48 -37.87
C ARG A 59 -4.60 6.01 -37.73
N THR A 60 -3.35 5.75 -37.37
CA THR A 60 -2.75 4.42 -37.26
C THR A 60 -2.72 3.88 -35.82
N GLY A 61 -3.12 4.67 -34.81
CA GLY A 61 -3.18 4.21 -33.42
C GLY A 61 -2.19 4.84 -32.46
N ASP A 62 -1.32 5.73 -32.92
CA ASP A 62 -0.24 6.29 -32.10
C ASP A 62 -0.74 7.53 -31.36
N LEU A 63 -0.74 7.45 -30.03
CA LEU A 63 -1.10 8.53 -29.13
C LEU A 63 0.16 9.36 -28.80
N TYR A 64 0.11 10.65 -29.06
CA TYR A 64 1.18 11.60 -28.77
C TYR A 64 0.76 12.54 -27.66
N ALA A 65 1.70 12.89 -26.79
CA ALA A 65 1.58 14.00 -25.85
C ALA A 65 2.33 15.20 -26.40
N LEU A 66 1.65 16.34 -26.49
CA LEU A 66 2.13 17.54 -27.15
C LEU A 66 1.96 18.75 -26.23
N THR A 67 2.93 19.65 -26.29
CA THR A 67 2.87 20.96 -25.66
C THR A 67 3.17 22.03 -26.71
N VAL A 68 2.71 23.25 -26.44
CA VAL A 68 3.07 24.41 -27.25
C VAL A 68 4.20 25.13 -26.53
N ASP A 69 5.35 25.19 -27.16
CA ASP A 69 6.44 26.07 -26.74
C ASP A 69 6.15 27.45 -27.33
N GLU A 70 5.97 28.45 -26.47
CA GLU A 70 5.71 29.81 -26.93
C GLU A 70 6.97 30.51 -27.46
N GLY A 71 8.17 29.95 -27.19
CA GLY A 71 9.45 30.50 -27.61
C GLY A 71 9.76 31.85 -26.94
N ASP A 72 10.58 32.66 -27.60
CA ASP A 72 10.86 34.04 -27.17
C ASP A 72 9.56 34.89 -27.17
N PRO A 73 9.12 35.43 -26.02
CA PRO A 73 7.91 36.27 -25.96
C PRO A 73 8.04 37.59 -26.77
N GLU A 74 9.25 38.00 -27.14
CA GLU A 74 9.50 39.14 -28.03
C GLU A 74 9.48 38.76 -29.52
N ASP A 75 9.57 37.46 -29.85
CA ASP A 75 9.44 36.93 -31.21
C ASP A 75 8.18 36.07 -31.34
N PRO A 76 7.04 36.66 -31.77
CA PRO A 76 5.79 35.92 -31.92
C PRO A 76 5.86 34.86 -33.03
N ASP A 77 6.97 34.71 -33.76
CA ASP A 77 7.21 33.65 -34.74
C ASP A 77 7.97 32.44 -34.16
N ASP A 78 8.40 32.48 -32.88
CA ASP A 78 9.17 31.40 -32.22
C ASP A 78 8.29 30.30 -31.59
N THR A 79 6.96 30.41 -31.72
CA THR A 79 6.03 29.40 -31.21
C THR A 79 6.13 28.08 -31.99
N SER A 80 6.31 26.96 -31.29
CA SER A 80 6.41 25.64 -31.89
C SER A 80 5.59 24.57 -31.14
N VAL A 81 5.40 23.41 -31.78
CA VAL A 81 4.83 22.22 -31.12
C VAL A 81 5.98 21.32 -30.70
N VAL A 82 5.98 20.93 -29.44
CA VAL A 82 6.98 20.03 -28.85
C VAL A 82 6.27 18.76 -28.39
N LYS A 83 6.95 17.63 -28.59
CA LYS A 83 6.52 16.33 -28.08
C LYS A 83 6.94 16.22 -26.60
N ASN A 84 6.04 15.80 -25.73
CA ASN A 84 6.27 15.71 -24.30
C ASN A 84 6.46 14.25 -23.87
N GLY A 85 7.52 13.95 -23.13
CA GLY A 85 7.86 12.61 -22.68
C GLY A 85 7.14 12.26 -21.40
N ILE A 86 5.90 11.80 -21.51
CA ILE A 86 5.03 11.50 -20.34
C ILE A 86 4.53 10.05 -20.32
N PHE A 87 4.83 9.28 -21.38
CA PHE A 87 4.57 7.86 -21.37
C PHE A 87 5.75 7.14 -20.70
N VAL A 88 5.60 5.84 -20.50
CA VAL A 88 6.65 4.97 -19.91
C VAL A 88 8.00 5.23 -20.60
N ASP A 89 9.07 5.23 -19.82
CA ASP A 89 10.44 5.58 -20.25
C ASP A 89 10.60 6.99 -20.80
N ALA A 90 9.72 7.90 -20.38
CA ALA A 90 9.60 9.25 -20.92
C ALA A 90 9.41 9.28 -22.44
N GLU A 91 8.79 8.24 -22.98
CA GLU A 91 8.43 8.21 -24.40
C GLU A 91 7.42 9.31 -24.73
N THR A 92 7.52 9.81 -25.96
CA THR A 92 6.65 10.90 -26.42
C THR A 92 5.40 10.43 -27.15
N SER A 93 5.35 9.13 -27.47
CA SER A 93 4.17 8.49 -28.01
C SER A 93 4.06 7.03 -27.59
N VAL A 94 2.83 6.52 -27.62
CA VAL A 94 2.52 5.11 -27.40
C VAL A 94 1.54 4.61 -28.47
N THR A 95 1.73 3.41 -28.98
CA THR A 95 0.78 2.79 -29.91
C THR A 95 -0.35 2.15 -29.12
N VAL A 96 -1.58 2.60 -29.35
CA VAL A 96 -2.78 1.97 -28.79
C VAL A 96 -3.04 0.66 -29.54
N PRO A 97 -3.02 -0.49 -28.86
CA PRO A 97 -3.18 -1.79 -29.52
C PRO A 97 -4.58 -1.98 -30.11
N GLY A 98 -4.65 -2.70 -31.23
CA GLY A 98 -5.92 -3.18 -31.79
C GLY A 98 -6.84 -2.10 -32.40
N VAL A 99 -6.40 -0.85 -32.51
CA VAL A 99 -7.20 0.24 -33.10
C VAL A 99 -6.65 0.69 -34.45
N THR A 100 -7.53 0.79 -35.45
CA THR A 100 -7.24 1.36 -36.77
C THR A 100 -8.40 2.23 -37.23
N ASP A 101 -8.21 3.06 -38.25
CA ASP A 101 -9.26 3.94 -38.80
C ASP A 101 -9.87 4.92 -37.78
N ILE A 102 -9.02 5.42 -36.89
CA ILE A 102 -9.43 6.31 -35.80
C ILE A 102 -10.02 7.60 -36.36
N SER A 103 -11.09 8.07 -35.70
CA SER A 103 -11.81 9.29 -36.08
C SER A 103 -11.83 10.36 -34.98
N GLY A 104 -11.33 10.04 -33.79
CA GLY A 104 -11.31 10.95 -32.65
C GLY A 104 -10.63 10.33 -31.43
N LEU A 105 -10.42 11.17 -30.43
CA LEU A 105 -9.88 10.82 -29.11
C LEU A 105 -10.68 11.58 -28.07
N ALA A 106 -11.00 10.92 -26.96
CA ALA A 106 -11.55 11.55 -25.77
C ALA A 106 -11.08 10.75 -24.55
N PHE A 107 -10.80 11.44 -23.45
CA PHE A 107 -10.60 10.80 -22.16
C PHE A 107 -11.95 10.44 -21.52
N SER A 108 -11.92 9.44 -20.63
CA SER A 108 -13.03 9.14 -19.74
C SER A 108 -13.31 10.34 -18.81
N THR A 109 -14.49 10.35 -18.18
CA THR A 109 -14.82 11.29 -17.11
C THR A 109 -14.23 10.88 -15.76
N LEU A 110 -13.51 9.76 -15.70
CA LEU A 110 -12.82 9.31 -14.50
C LEU A 110 -11.52 10.09 -14.32
N ASP A 111 -11.59 11.17 -13.54
CA ASP A 111 -10.46 12.07 -13.24
C ASP A 111 -10.37 12.44 -11.74
N TYR A 112 -10.99 11.63 -10.87
CA TYR A 112 -11.01 11.77 -9.42
C TYR A 112 -10.95 10.39 -8.76
N ASN A 113 -10.53 10.35 -7.49
CA ASN A 113 -10.53 9.11 -6.72
C ASN A 113 -11.97 8.71 -6.37
N MET A 114 -12.41 7.53 -6.83
CA MET A 114 -13.75 7.03 -6.56
C MET A 114 -13.93 6.58 -5.11
N TRP A 115 -12.86 6.19 -4.41
CA TRP A 115 -12.90 5.91 -2.98
C TRP A 115 -12.89 7.22 -2.19
N HIS A 116 -13.96 7.47 -1.45
CA HIS A 116 -14.09 8.65 -0.60
C HIS A 116 -15.06 8.40 0.56
N ILE A 117 -14.98 9.25 1.58
CA ILE A 117 -15.96 9.24 2.67
C ILE A 117 -17.22 9.97 2.19
N THR A 118 -18.38 9.37 2.40
CA THR A 118 -19.68 9.94 2.07
C THR A 118 -20.64 9.89 3.26
N GLN A 119 -21.62 10.80 3.26
CA GLN A 119 -22.79 10.75 4.16
C GLN A 119 -24.05 10.26 3.44
N ARG A 120 -23.91 9.83 2.19
CA ARG A 120 -24.97 9.15 1.48
C ARG A 120 -25.33 7.88 2.24
N ARG A 121 -26.64 7.63 2.40
CA ARG A 121 -27.22 6.54 3.21
C ARG A 121 -27.02 6.66 4.72
N ALA A 122 -26.61 7.83 5.23
CA ALA A 122 -26.47 8.07 6.67
C ALA A 122 -27.73 7.74 7.52
N ASP A 123 -28.93 7.84 6.93
CA ASP A 123 -30.20 7.57 7.61
C ASP A 123 -30.71 6.12 7.38
N ASP A 124 -29.97 5.27 6.65
CA ASP A 124 -30.36 3.88 6.41
C ASP A 124 -30.11 3.03 7.68
N ASP A 125 -31.03 2.09 7.97
CA ASP A 125 -30.90 1.18 9.11
C ASP A 125 -29.58 0.37 9.01
N GLY A 126 -28.71 0.49 10.01
CA GLY A 126 -27.42 -0.23 10.08
C GLY A 126 -26.16 0.65 10.03
N HIS A 127 -26.29 1.96 9.77
CA HIS A 127 -25.16 2.92 9.69
C HIS A 127 -24.82 3.67 10.98
N ASP A 128 -25.54 3.37 12.06
CA ASP A 128 -25.34 4.02 13.33
C ASP A 128 -24.31 3.27 14.19
N ILE A 129 -23.58 4.02 15.03
CA ILE A 129 -22.88 3.40 16.15
C ILE A 129 -23.97 2.98 17.15
N ASN A 130 -24.22 1.68 17.26
CA ASN A 130 -25.21 1.15 18.20
C ASN A 130 -24.81 1.44 19.65
N GLU A 131 -25.79 1.70 20.51
CA GLU A 131 -25.56 1.79 21.95
C GLU A 131 -25.05 0.44 22.47
N THR A 132 -23.95 0.45 23.23
CA THR A 132 -23.50 -0.76 23.91
C THR A 132 -24.47 -1.11 25.03
N TYR A 133 -24.63 -2.40 25.31
CA TYR A 133 -25.51 -2.87 26.38
C TYR A 133 -25.13 -2.26 27.76
N ASP A 134 -23.85 -1.99 27.99
CA ASP A 134 -23.32 -1.41 29.23
C ASP A 134 -23.22 0.12 29.22
N TYR A 135 -23.68 0.78 28.15
CA TYR A 135 -23.61 2.22 27.94
C TYR A 135 -22.18 2.81 27.96
N SER A 136 -21.13 2.00 27.79
CA SER A 136 -19.73 2.47 27.81
C SER A 136 -19.42 3.54 26.76
N ARG A 137 -20.23 3.66 25.70
CA ARG A 137 -20.08 4.69 24.65
C ARG A 137 -20.84 5.99 24.92
N VAL A 138 -21.84 6.00 25.80
CA VAL A 138 -22.72 7.16 26.01
C VAL A 138 -22.69 7.63 27.47
N ASP A 139 -22.68 8.94 27.68
CA ASP A 139 -22.80 9.50 29.04
C ASP A 139 -24.18 9.18 29.68
N ARG A 140 -25.20 8.85 28.85
CA ARG A 140 -26.56 8.48 29.26
C ARG A 140 -27.23 7.53 28.23
N PRO A 141 -28.18 6.67 28.67
CA PRO A 141 -29.02 5.89 27.76
C PRO A 141 -29.82 6.78 26.79
N ASN A 142 -29.86 6.46 25.50
CA ASN A 142 -30.51 7.18 24.39
C ASN A 142 -29.83 8.49 23.93
N ASP A 143 -28.53 8.69 24.20
CA ASP A 143 -27.79 9.81 23.61
C ASP A 143 -27.29 9.40 22.20
N PRO A 144 -27.62 10.14 21.13
CA PRO A 144 -27.09 9.84 19.80
C PRO A 144 -25.57 9.99 19.80
N LEU A 145 -24.85 8.91 19.46
CA LEU A 145 -23.41 8.91 19.42
C LEU A 145 -22.90 9.84 18.30
N PRO A 146 -22.03 10.82 18.59
CA PRO A 146 -21.42 11.66 17.56
C PRO A 146 -20.47 10.80 16.71
N GLY A 147 -20.74 10.65 15.41
CA GLY A 147 -19.83 9.98 14.47
C GLY A 147 -20.45 8.89 13.59
N GLY A 148 -21.74 8.55 13.77
CA GLY A 148 -22.48 7.66 12.86
C GLY A 148 -22.87 8.35 11.54
N GLY A 149 -23.16 7.54 10.51
CA GLY A 149 -23.69 7.99 9.22
C GLY A 149 -22.66 8.42 8.17
N ALA A 150 -21.41 7.97 8.28
CA ALA A 150 -20.41 8.16 7.22
C ALA A 150 -19.76 6.83 6.84
N SER A 151 -19.67 6.57 5.54
CA SER A 151 -19.11 5.32 5.01
C SER A 151 -18.02 5.61 3.99
N TYR A 152 -17.14 4.64 3.76
CA TYR A 152 -16.33 4.64 2.55
C TYR A 152 -17.20 4.24 1.38
N TYR A 153 -17.09 4.96 0.26
CA TYR A 153 -17.89 4.75 -0.93
C TYR A 153 -16.99 4.72 -2.16
N PHE A 154 -17.21 3.74 -3.03
CA PHE A 154 -16.69 3.68 -4.39
C PHE A 154 -17.75 4.12 -5.41
N GLY A 155 -17.64 5.35 -5.92
CA GLY A 155 -18.48 5.87 -6.99
C GLY A 155 -18.42 7.39 -7.15
N TYR A 156 -19.32 7.96 -7.96
CA TYR A 156 -19.52 9.39 -8.13
C TYR A 156 -20.55 9.89 -7.10
N GLU A 157 -20.15 10.76 -6.18
CA GLU A 157 -21.03 11.31 -5.14
C GLU A 157 -22.33 11.93 -5.72
N ASP A 158 -22.20 12.80 -6.73
CA ASP A 158 -23.33 13.52 -7.33
C ASP A 158 -24.24 12.60 -8.17
N ALA A 159 -23.66 11.67 -8.93
CA ALA A 159 -24.42 10.80 -9.82
C ALA A 159 -25.01 9.59 -9.09
N GLY A 160 -24.39 9.17 -7.99
CA GLY A 160 -24.80 7.99 -7.23
C GLY A 160 -24.60 6.69 -7.97
N ASN A 161 -23.53 6.59 -8.74
CA ASN A 161 -23.14 5.39 -9.47
C ASN A 161 -21.65 5.46 -9.81
N TYR A 162 -21.11 4.43 -10.43
CA TYR A 162 -19.71 4.38 -10.90
C TYR A 162 -19.61 4.37 -12.43
N ASN A 163 -20.56 5.01 -13.12
CA ASN A 163 -20.68 4.94 -14.58
C ASN A 163 -19.61 5.75 -15.32
N ALA A 164 -18.41 5.17 -15.44
CA ALA A 164 -17.29 5.73 -16.18
C ALA A 164 -17.13 5.03 -17.56
N PRO A 165 -16.94 5.81 -18.66
CA PRO A 165 -16.50 5.26 -19.93
C PRO A 165 -15.19 4.47 -19.77
N GLY A 166 -15.16 3.21 -20.20
CA GLY A 166 -13.99 2.33 -20.07
C GLY A 166 -13.87 1.58 -18.74
N GLY A 167 -14.86 1.72 -17.84
CA GLY A 167 -14.89 1.07 -16.54
C GLY A 167 -14.11 1.82 -15.46
N ALA A 168 -14.12 1.27 -14.25
CA ALA A 168 -13.48 1.83 -13.07
C ALA A 168 -12.94 0.72 -12.18
N TYR A 169 -11.84 0.98 -11.49
CA TYR A 169 -11.33 0.10 -10.45
C TYR A 169 -10.58 0.95 -9.42
N GLY A 170 -10.38 0.41 -8.23
CA GLY A 170 -9.59 1.05 -7.20
C GLY A 170 -9.63 0.30 -5.88
N SER A 171 -8.72 0.69 -4.99
CA SER A 171 -8.47 0.02 -3.73
C SER A 171 -8.54 0.99 -2.56
N LEU A 172 -9.14 0.55 -1.46
CA LEU A 172 -9.08 1.20 -0.15
C LEU A 172 -8.20 0.35 0.75
N VAL A 173 -7.12 0.92 1.30
CA VAL A 173 -6.12 0.16 2.06
C VAL A 173 -5.96 0.72 3.47
N SER A 174 -5.74 -0.15 4.45
CA SER A 174 -5.42 0.27 5.82
C SER A 174 -3.95 0.64 5.97
N GLY A 175 -3.63 1.46 6.96
CA GLY A 175 -2.31 1.40 7.59
C GLY A 175 -2.15 0.09 8.35
N ALA A 176 -0.92 -0.21 8.76
CA ALA A 176 -0.61 -1.41 9.51
C ALA A 176 -1.31 -1.45 10.88
N PHE A 177 -1.75 -2.63 11.30
CA PHE A 177 -2.13 -2.94 12.68
C PHE A 177 -1.47 -4.25 13.12
N SER A 178 -1.26 -4.41 14.43
CA SER A 178 -0.51 -5.56 14.97
C SER A 178 -1.42 -6.66 15.48
N LEU A 179 -1.09 -7.90 15.15
CA LEU A 179 -1.65 -9.12 15.74
C LEU A 179 -0.61 -9.95 16.51
N ALA A 180 0.57 -9.38 16.80
CA ALA A 180 1.73 -10.07 17.39
C ALA A 180 1.45 -10.71 18.76
N GLN A 181 0.50 -10.15 19.51
CA GLN A 181 0.15 -10.63 20.84
C GLN A 181 -0.91 -11.74 20.84
N TYR A 182 -1.43 -12.11 19.66
CA TYR A 182 -2.49 -13.09 19.51
C TYR A 182 -1.98 -14.38 18.87
N THR A 183 -2.71 -15.45 19.13
CA THR A 183 -2.49 -16.75 18.51
C THR A 183 -3.66 -17.12 17.62
N LYS A 184 -3.46 -18.07 16.70
CA LYS A 184 -4.56 -18.60 15.87
C LYS A 184 -5.76 -19.10 16.71
N ALA A 185 -5.52 -19.51 17.95
CA ALA A 185 -6.56 -20.01 18.86
C ALA A 185 -7.50 -18.89 19.37
N ASP A 186 -7.00 -17.66 19.42
CA ASP A 186 -7.80 -16.47 19.76
C ASP A 186 -8.78 -16.11 18.63
N ALA A 187 -8.53 -16.62 17.42
CA ALA A 187 -9.38 -16.47 16.24
C ALA A 187 -9.73 -15.01 15.92
N PRO A 188 -8.72 -14.14 15.71
CA PRO A 188 -8.97 -12.77 15.25
C PRO A 188 -9.77 -12.80 13.94
N THR A 189 -10.74 -11.90 13.82
CA THR A 189 -11.76 -11.88 12.78
C THR A 189 -12.09 -10.44 12.40
N LEU A 190 -12.24 -10.19 11.11
CA LEU A 190 -12.71 -8.93 10.54
C LEU A 190 -14.24 -8.95 10.42
N TYR A 191 -14.86 -7.88 10.93
CA TYR A 191 -16.28 -7.58 10.79
C TYR A 191 -16.43 -6.22 10.12
N PHE A 192 -17.42 -6.08 9.24
CA PHE A 192 -17.83 -4.81 8.65
C PHE A 192 -19.24 -4.93 8.09
N ASP A 193 -19.86 -3.77 7.91
CA ASP A 193 -21.12 -3.63 7.21
C ASP A 193 -20.83 -3.17 5.79
N TYR A 194 -21.60 -3.67 4.84
CA TYR A 194 -21.45 -3.26 3.47
C TYR A 194 -22.77 -3.21 2.69
N PHE A 195 -22.77 -2.33 1.71
CA PHE A 195 -23.76 -2.26 0.65
C PHE A 195 -23.04 -2.47 -0.66
N LEU A 196 -23.60 -3.32 -1.52
CA LEU A 196 -23.07 -3.58 -2.85
C LEU A 196 -24.22 -3.64 -3.85
N ASP A 197 -24.19 -2.76 -4.84
CA ASP A 197 -25.05 -2.78 -6.03
C ASP A 197 -24.15 -2.67 -7.26
N ILE A 198 -24.06 -3.75 -8.03
CA ILE A 198 -23.07 -3.89 -9.09
C ILE A 198 -23.62 -4.57 -10.36
N GLY A 199 -22.94 -4.31 -11.47
CA GLY A 199 -23.18 -4.97 -12.75
C GLY A 199 -22.73 -6.43 -12.75
N GLN A 200 -23.20 -7.19 -13.74
CA GLN A 200 -23.03 -8.65 -13.80
C GLN A 200 -21.57 -9.16 -13.74
N TYR A 201 -20.60 -8.36 -14.20
CA TYR A 201 -19.20 -8.76 -14.32
C TYR A 201 -18.28 -8.08 -13.31
N ASP A 202 -18.83 -7.19 -12.50
CA ASP A 202 -18.05 -6.40 -11.56
C ASP A 202 -17.79 -7.22 -10.30
N THR A 203 -16.71 -6.92 -9.58
CA THR A 203 -16.37 -7.62 -8.34
C THR A 203 -15.98 -6.65 -7.24
N ALA A 204 -16.30 -7.05 -6.01
CA ALA A 204 -15.76 -6.46 -4.80
C ALA A 204 -15.11 -7.56 -3.96
N ARG A 205 -13.92 -7.30 -3.43
CA ARG A 205 -13.10 -8.29 -2.69
C ARG A 205 -12.43 -7.66 -1.49
N VAL A 206 -12.12 -8.50 -0.50
CA VAL A 206 -11.45 -8.09 0.75
C VAL A 206 -10.19 -8.93 0.92
N PHE A 207 -9.12 -8.30 1.37
CA PHE A 207 -7.81 -8.93 1.49
C PHE A 207 -7.13 -8.57 2.80
N ALA A 208 -6.16 -9.40 3.19
CA ALA A 208 -5.14 -9.06 4.17
C ALA A 208 -3.74 -9.35 3.63
N SER A 209 -2.74 -8.64 4.17
CA SER A 209 -1.33 -8.82 3.83
C SER A 209 -0.46 -8.52 5.04
N THR A 210 0.74 -9.10 5.10
CA THR A 210 1.78 -8.78 6.09
C THR A 210 2.89 -7.88 5.53
N ASP A 211 2.89 -7.63 4.22
CA ASP A 211 3.97 -6.92 3.53
C ASP A 211 3.46 -5.84 2.55
N GLY A 212 2.15 -5.61 2.50
CA GLY A 212 1.49 -4.58 1.70
C GLY A 212 1.38 -4.86 0.20
N VAL A 213 1.97 -5.95 -0.33
CA VAL A 213 1.95 -6.26 -1.78
C VAL A 213 1.56 -7.70 -2.10
N ASN A 214 1.87 -8.66 -1.22
CA ASN A 214 1.40 -10.03 -1.30
C ASN A 214 0.12 -10.16 -0.49
N TRP A 215 -1.00 -10.09 -1.20
CA TRP A 215 -2.33 -10.11 -0.62
C TRP A 215 -2.90 -11.53 -0.57
N GLU A 216 -3.69 -11.82 0.47
CA GLU A 216 -4.53 -13.02 0.56
C GLU A 216 -6.00 -12.62 0.60
N VAL A 217 -6.85 -13.29 -0.19
CA VAL A 217 -8.30 -12.98 -0.25
C VAL A 217 -9.01 -13.51 1.00
N LEU A 218 -9.64 -12.62 1.76
CA LEU A 218 -10.49 -12.94 2.90
C LEU A 218 -11.90 -13.30 2.41
N GLY A 219 -12.25 -14.59 2.47
CA GLY A 219 -13.57 -15.10 2.06
C GLY A 219 -13.55 -16.13 0.92
N ALA A 220 -12.38 -16.44 0.38
CA ALA A 220 -12.23 -17.50 -0.61
C ALA A 220 -12.61 -18.87 -0.04
N THR A 221 -13.45 -19.61 -0.76
CA THR A 221 -13.86 -20.98 -0.40
C THR A 221 -13.90 -21.88 -1.63
N LEU A 222 -14.09 -23.19 -1.45
CA LEU A 222 -14.27 -24.11 -2.59
C LEU A 222 -15.45 -23.75 -3.50
N ALA A 223 -16.48 -23.08 -2.97
CA ALA A 223 -17.65 -22.63 -3.72
C ALA A 223 -17.52 -21.20 -4.26
N ASN A 224 -16.58 -20.41 -3.73
CA ASN A 224 -16.27 -19.04 -4.14
C ASN A 224 -14.74 -18.85 -4.13
N PRO A 225 -14.00 -19.44 -5.08
CA PRO A 225 -12.53 -19.47 -5.01
C PRO A 225 -11.89 -18.11 -5.25
N GLN A 226 -12.57 -17.18 -5.92
CA GLN A 226 -12.14 -15.79 -6.10
C GLN A 226 -12.44 -14.89 -4.90
N GLY A 227 -13.24 -15.37 -3.94
CA GLY A 227 -13.63 -14.62 -2.73
C GLY A 227 -14.39 -13.33 -3.01
N ASN A 228 -15.18 -13.29 -4.08
CA ASN A 228 -16.05 -12.15 -4.38
C ASN A 228 -17.10 -11.98 -3.29
N LEU A 229 -17.33 -10.74 -2.87
CA LEU A 229 -18.47 -10.39 -2.01
C LEU A 229 -19.78 -10.64 -2.75
N LEU A 230 -20.82 -10.99 -1.98
CA LEU A 230 -22.16 -11.17 -2.50
C LEU A 230 -22.76 -9.81 -2.85
N ASP A 231 -23.28 -9.68 -4.07
CA ASP A 231 -24.10 -8.53 -4.47
C ASP A 231 -25.35 -8.47 -3.57
N THR A 232 -25.47 -7.35 -2.84
CA THR A 232 -26.56 -7.14 -1.89
C THR A 232 -27.84 -6.66 -2.58
N ASN A 233 -27.79 -6.40 -3.89
CA ASN A 233 -28.88 -5.77 -4.67
C ASN A 233 -29.32 -4.44 -4.04
N GLY A 234 -28.35 -3.69 -3.53
CA GLY A 234 -28.55 -2.42 -2.87
C GLY A 234 -29.23 -2.50 -1.50
N GLN A 235 -28.79 -3.44 -0.65
CA GLN A 235 -29.21 -3.57 0.74
C GLN A 235 -27.99 -3.63 1.67
N TRP A 236 -28.13 -3.17 2.91
CA TRP A 236 -27.06 -3.31 3.90
C TRP A 236 -26.98 -4.74 4.43
N LEU A 237 -25.79 -5.31 4.40
CA LEU A 237 -25.46 -6.60 5.00
C LEU A 237 -24.28 -6.44 5.97
N GLN A 238 -24.39 -7.06 7.13
CA GLN A 238 -23.26 -7.28 8.03
C GLN A 238 -22.68 -8.66 7.73
N THR A 239 -21.36 -8.80 7.64
CA THR A 239 -20.69 -10.08 7.30
C THR A 239 -21.00 -11.25 8.27
N HIS A 240 -21.54 -10.96 9.45
CA HIS A 240 -21.95 -11.94 10.47
C HIS A 240 -23.44 -12.35 10.39
N ILE A 241 -24.32 -11.56 9.75
CA ILE A 241 -25.78 -11.77 9.86
C ILE A 241 -26.36 -12.09 8.48
N ALA A 242 -26.76 -13.35 8.26
CA ALA A 242 -27.62 -13.68 7.13
C ALA A 242 -28.95 -12.90 7.26
N PRO A 243 -29.52 -12.36 6.17
CA PRO A 243 -30.78 -11.63 6.24
C PRO A 243 -31.88 -12.51 6.85
N PRO A 244 -32.72 -11.98 7.76
CA PRO A 244 -33.76 -12.75 8.43
C PRO A 244 -34.97 -12.94 7.52
N GLU A 245 -34.80 -13.60 6.37
CA GLU A 245 -35.90 -13.83 5.43
C GLU A 245 -36.04 -15.33 5.14
N ASP A 246 -36.77 -15.98 6.06
CA ASP A 246 -37.28 -17.36 6.02
C ASP A 246 -36.37 -18.49 6.56
N PRO A 247 -36.54 -18.88 7.85
CA PRO A 247 -35.89 -20.05 8.45
C PRO A 247 -36.19 -21.40 7.77
N TRP A 248 -37.11 -21.44 6.79
CA TRP A 248 -37.49 -22.66 6.07
C TRP A 248 -36.86 -22.82 4.68
N GLN A 249 -36.01 -21.89 4.23
CA GLN A 249 -35.17 -22.06 3.04
C GLN A 249 -33.72 -22.43 3.39
N ILE A 250 -33.55 -23.41 4.28
CA ILE A 250 -32.34 -24.23 4.27
C ILE A 250 -32.42 -25.09 3.00
N ASP A 251 -31.95 -24.54 1.88
CA ASP A 251 -31.66 -25.35 0.72
C ASP A 251 -30.48 -26.27 1.10
N THR A 252 -30.79 -27.54 1.32
CA THR A 252 -29.81 -28.60 1.54
C THR A 252 -28.83 -28.82 0.37
N ALA A 253 -28.89 -28.02 -0.70
CA ALA A 253 -27.88 -27.93 -1.75
C ALA A 253 -26.93 -26.71 -1.62
N ASN A 254 -27.25 -25.73 -0.77
CA ASN A 254 -26.46 -24.52 -0.55
C ASN A 254 -26.19 -24.37 0.95
N ASN A 255 -25.01 -24.82 1.38
CA ASN A 255 -24.55 -24.61 2.75
C ASN A 255 -24.71 -23.12 3.11
N LEU A 256 -25.48 -22.84 4.17
CA LEU A 256 -25.44 -21.58 4.88
C LEU A 256 -24.01 -21.42 5.43
N ILE A 257 -23.13 -20.74 4.70
CA ILE A 257 -21.76 -20.47 5.14
C ILE A 257 -21.82 -19.12 5.83
N VAL A 258 -21.83 -19.12 7.16
CA VAL A 258 -21.41 -17.95 7.92
C VAL A 258 -19.95 -17.72 7.55
N TYR A 259 -19.73 -16.55 6.99
CA TYR A 259 -18.55 -16.18 6.27
C TYR A 259 -17.72 -15.32 7.24
N TYR A 260 -17.01 -15.98 8.15
CA TYR A 260 -16.08 -15.29 9.05
C TYR A 260 -14.85 -14.90 8.27
N TRP A 261 -14.56 -13.60 8.15
CA TRP A 261 -13.32 -13.13 7.52
C TRP A 261 -12.21 -13.27 8.54
N SER A 262 -11.77 -14.52 8.70
CA SER A 262 -10.77 -14.94 9.67
C SER A 262 -9.43 -14.28 9.35
N LEU A 263 -8.88 -13.60 10.36
CA LEU A 263 -7.50 -13.11 10.37
C LEU A 263 -6.58 -14.07 11.14
N ALA A 264 -7.07 -15.27 11.50
CA ALA A 264 -6.32 -16.20 12.34
C ALA A 264 -4.98 -16.63 11.75
N ASP A 265 -4.83 -16.62 10.42
CA ASP A 265 -3.56 -16.96 9.78
C ASP A 265 -2.49 -15.87 9.92
N PHE A 266 -2.89 -14.63 10.21
CA PHE A 266 -2.06 -13.46 10.49
C PHE A 266 -1.79 -13.25 11.99
N ALA A 267 -2.29 -14.13 12.85
CA ALA A 267 -2.06 -14.03 14.29
C ALA A 267 -0.59 -14.29 14.63
N GLY A 268 0.05 -13.33 15.31
CA GLY A 268 1.48 -13.34 15.60
C GLY A 268 2.30 -12.38 14.75
N GLU A 269 1.69 -11.73 13.75
CA GLU A 269 2.37 -10.79 12.86
C GLU A 269 2.36 -9.36 13.43
N ASP A 270 3.48 -8.65 13.31
CA ASP A 270 3.64 -7.27 13.81
C ASP A 270 2.90 -6.25 12.96
N GLU A 271 2.85 -6.48 11.65
CA GLU A 271 2.16 -5.62 10.68
C GLU A 271 1.20 -6.44 9.83
N VAL A 272 -0.06 -6.04 9.87
CA VAL A 272 -1.13 -6.57 9.03
C VAL A 272 -1.85 -5.40 8.39
N TYR A 273 -2.13 -5.54 7.10
CA TYR A 273 -2.85 -4.56 6.29
C TYR A 273 -4.17 -5.17 5.82
N LEU A 274 -5.22 -4.37 5.68
CA LEU A 274 -6.48 -4.72 5.03
C LEU A 274 -6.59 -3.97 3.70
N ARG A 275 -7.22 -4.60 2.72
CA ARG A 275 -7.52 -3.97 1.43
C ARG A 275 -8.92 -4.35 0.96
N PHE A 276 -9.65 -3.37 0.46
CA PHE A 276 -10.94 -3.53 -0.19
C PHE A 276 -10.84 -3.08 -1.64
N ASP A 277 -11.16 -3.97 -2.56
CA ASP A 277 -11.10 -3.69 -3.98
C ASP A 277 -12.50 -3.62 -4.58
N PHE A 278 -12.66 -2.71 -5.52
CA PHE A 278 -13.75 -2.69 -6.48
C PHE A 278 -13.19 -2.69 -7.88
N THR A 279 -13.72 -3.54 -8.76
CA THR A 279 -13.28 -3.58 -10.16
C THR A 279 -14.45 -3.83 -11.11
N THR A 280 -14.54 -3.03 -12.17
CA THR A 280 -15.38 -3.37 -13.31
C THR A 280 -14.73 -4.51 -14.09
N ALA A 281 -15.51 -5.52 -14.48
CA ALA A 281 -15.07 -6.77 -15.13
C ALA A 281 -13.99 -7.60 -14.40
N GLY A 282 -13.89 -7.48 -13.07
CA GLY A 282 -13.25 -8.48 -12.22
C GLY A 282 -11.73 -8.51 -12.19
N ASP A 283 -11.04 -7.52 -12.76
CA ASP A 283 -9.58 -7.50 -12.93
C ASP A 283 -9.01 -6.08 -12.75
N MET A 284 -7.78 -5.95 -12.24
CA MET A 284 -7.02 -4.69 -12.17
C MET A 284 -5.76 -4.66 -13.06
N ASN A 285 -5.36 -5.78 -13.67
CA ASN A 285 -4.24 -5.94 -14.59
C ASN A 285 -2.83 -5.66 -14.02
N VAL A 286 -2.56 -6.13 -12.80
CA VAL A 286 -1.24 -6.04 -12.15
C VAL A 286 -0.38 -7.23 -12.57
N GLY A 287 0.94 -7.14 -12.75
CA GLY A 287 1.55 -6.58 -13.96
C GLY A 287 1.72 -7.72 -14.97
N ASP A 288 0.75 -7.81 -15.87
CA ASP A 288 0.33 -8.95 -16.70
C ASP A 288 1.45 -9.82 -17.30
N THR A 289 1.85 -10.89 -16.60
CA THR A 289 2.86 -11.85 -17.08
C THR A 289 2.28 -13.01 -17.86
N ASP A 290 1.39 -12.73 -18.82
CA ASP A 290 1.86 -12.67 -20.21
C ASP A 290 0.74 -12.80 -21.25
N ASN A 291 -0.12 -11.79 -21.46
CA ASN A 291 -0.52 -11.56 -22.86
C ASN A 291 -0.55 -10.10 -23.34
N GLU A 292 0.67 -9.56 -23.31
CA GLU A 292 1.26 -8.54 -24.19
C GLU A 292 1.02 -7.06 -23.82
N LEU A 293 0.30 -6.73 -22.74
CA LEU A 293 0.01 -5.35 -22.34
C LEU A 293 0.02 -5.12 -20.82
N ASP A 294 1.21 -4.87 -20.26
CA ASP A 294 1.37 -4.48 -18.86
C ASP A 294 0.98 -3.00 -18.66
N THR A 295 -0.30 -2.75 -18.36
CA THR A 295 -0.82 -1.38 -18.26
C THR A 295 -0.83 -0.81 -16.85
N THR A 296 -0.65 -1.63 -15.80
CA THR A 296 -0.71 -1.14 -14.40
C THR A 296 0.53 -1.45 -13.56
N GLY A 297 1.37 -2.40 -14.00
CA GLY A 297 2.68 -2.69 -13.44
C GLY A 297 2.65 -3.60 -12.22
N ALA A 298 3.77 -4.30 -12.00
CA ALA A 298 4.00 -5.02 -10.77
C ALA A 298 4.28 -4.06 -9.60
N PHE A 299 4.13 -4.53 -8.37
CA PHE A 299 4.41 -3.80 -7.15
C PHE A 299 5.74 -4.25 -6.55
N LEU A 300 6.58 -3.28 -6.24
CA LEU A 300 7.79 -3.47 -5.46
C LEU A 300 7.68 -2.61 -4.21
N ASN A 301 7.63 -3.23 -3.03
CA ASN A 301 7.53 -2.50 -1.77
C ASN A 301 8.92 -2.23 -1.21
N ALA A 302 9.24 -0.98 -0.94
CA ALA A 302 10.43 -0.62 -0.21
C ALA A 302 10.32 -1.11 1.25
N LEU A 303 11.49 -1.34 1.86
CA LEU A 303 11.60 -1.57 3.30
C LEU A 303 12.21 -0.34 3.95
N ASP A 304 12.01 -0.19 5.26
CA ASP A 304 12.78 0.78 6.05
C ASP A 304 14.28 0.50 5.85
N GLY A 305 15.08 1.57 5.78
CA GLY A 305 16.50 1.45 5.46
C GLY A 305 17.30 0.63 6.49
N ASP A 306 16.80 0.43 7.71
CA ASP A 306 17.41 -0.44 8.72
C ASP A 306 17.18 -1.94 8.49
N LEU A 307 16.18 -2.29 7.67
CA LEU A 307 15.87 -3.66 7.25
C LEU A 307 16.62 -4.06 5.97
N ILE A 308 17.35 -3.13 5.35
CA ILE A 308 18.17 -3.35 4.16
C ILE A 308 19.64 -3.43 4.58
N GLU A 309 20.38 -4.38 3.99
CA GLU A 309 21.83 -4.48 4.17
C GLU A 309 22.56 -3.87 2.97
N ASP A 310 23.69 -3.24 3.23
CA ASP A 310 24.58 -2.77 2.16
C ASP A 310 25.02 -3.94 1.29
N GLY A 311 24.95 -3.75 -0.03
CA GLY A 311 25.22 -4.80 -1.01
C GLY A 311 24.01 -5.69 -1.33
N ASP A 312 22.85 -5.46 -0.72
CA ASP A 312 21.61 -6.07 -1.18
C ASP A 312 21.32 -5.62 -2.62
N THR A 313 20.93 -6.56 -3.47
CA THR A 313 20.76 -6.31 -4.92
C THR A 313 19.36 -6.61 -5.39
N LEU A 314 18.96 -5.96 -6.48
CA LEU A 314 17.75 -6.27 -7.24
C LEU A 314 18.07 -6.19 -8.74
N ILE A 315 17.29 -6.89 -9.56
CA ILE A 315 17.44 -6.92 -11.02
C ILE A 315 16.12 -6.54 -11.67
N VAL A 316 16.13 -5.47 -12.45
CA VAL A 316 15.00 -4.94 -13.23
C VAL A 316 15.48 -4.73 -14.66
N ASP A 317 14.77 -5.25 -15.66
CA ASP A 317 15.19 -5.19 -17.08
C ASP A 317 16.64 -5.64 -17.32
N SER A 318 17.04 -6.72 -16.64
CA SER A 318 18.42 -7.22 -16.63
C SER A 318 19.48 -6.22 -16.15
N VAL A 319 19.08 -5.04 -15.65
CA VAL A 319 19.94 -4.07 -14.96
C VAL A 319 20.03 -4.48 -13.50
N LEU A 320 21.25 -4.69 -13.03
CA LEU A 320 21.52 -4.98 -11.63
C LEU A 320 21.66 -3.66 -10.87
N PHE A 321 20.85 -3.52 -9.84
CA PHE A 321 20.90 -2.44 -8.86
C PHE A 321 21.40 -2.99 -7.53
N GLU A 322 22.03 -2.12 -6.75
CA GLU A 322 22.54 -2.41 -5.42
C GLU A 322 22.14 -1.30 -4.47
N PHE A 323 21.63 -1.65 -3.29
CA PHE A 323 21.45 -0.71 -2.20
C PHE A 323 22.81 -0.33 -1.64
N ASP A 324 23.15 0.96 -1.80
CA ASP A 324 24.40 1.55 -1.35
C ASP A 324 24.11 2.42 -0.12
N MET A 325 24.54 1.93 1.04
CA MET A 325 24.48 2.65 2.33
C MET A 325 25.83 3.28 2.69
N GLY A 326 26.84 3.11 1.82
CA GLY A 326 28.24 3.39 2.10
C GLY A 326 28.80 2.56 3.25
N VAL A 327 29.89 3.06 3.85
CA VAL A 327 30.56 2.31 4.92
C VAL A 327 29.86 2.50 6.27
N ALA A 328 29.60 1.41 6.98
CA ALA A 328 29.06 1.41 8.32
C ALA A 328 29.95 0.64 9.32
N LEU A 329 29.73 0.89 10.60
CA LEU A 329 30.32 0.15 11.72
C LEU A 329 29.21 -0.62 12.44
N ARG A 330 29.29 -1.95 12.46
CA ARG A 330 28.44 -2.82 13.30
C ARG A 330 29.12 -3.02 14.65
N LEU A 331 28.50 -2.47 15.69
CA LEU A 331 28.96 -2.59 17.07
C LEU A 331 28.50 -3.93 17.68
N PRO A 332 29.35 -4.57 18.50
CA PRO A 332 29.01 -5.82 19.16
C PRO A 332 27.91 -5.63 20.21
N ASN A 333 27.21 -6.71 20.56
CA ASN A 333 26.25 -6.69 21.67
C ASN A 333 26.96 -6.36 22.99
N VAL A 334 26.36 -5.50 23.81
CA VAL A 334 26.95 -4.97 25.05
C VAL A 334 28.29 -4.26 24.76
N ALA A 335 28.31 -3.40 23.73
CA ALA A 335 29.53 -2.79 23.19
C ALA A 335 30.40 -2.09 24.26
N GLY A 336 29.78 -1.47 25.27
CA GLY A 336 30.51 -0.79 26.34
C GLY A 336 31.43 -1.73 27.15
N ASP A 337 31.08 -3.01 27.25
CA ASP A 337 31.91 -4.03 27.92
C ASP A 337 32.84 -4.75 26.94
N TYR A 338 32.36 -4.99 25.73
CA TYR A 338 33.02 -5.87 24.76
C TYR A 338 34.14 -5.19 23.97
N ILE A 339 33.98 -3.92 23.62
CA ILE A 339 35.01 -3.17 22.89
C ILE A 339 36.20 -2.90 23.84
N PRO A 340 37.42 -3.35 23.51
CA PRO A 340 38.61 -3.08 24.31
C PRO A 340 39.06 -1.62 24.20
N ASP A 341 39.73 -1.16 25.24
CA ASP A 341 40.45 0.11 25.24
C ASP A 341 41.55 0.11 24.17
N GLY A 342 41.63 1.19 23.39
CA GLY A 342 42.61 1.35 22.31
C GLY A 342 42.23 0.72 20.97
N GLU A 343 41.04 0.12 20.84
CA GLU A 343 40.51 -0.25 19.52
C GLU A 343 40.26 1.01 18.67
N THR A 344 40.64 0.98 17.39
CA THR A 344 40.52 2.15 16.50
C THR A 344 39.83 1.82 15.19
N PHE A 345 39.27 2.87 14.58
CA PHE A 345 38.91 2.90 13.16
C PHE A 345 39.35 4.21 12.53
N THR A 346 39.75 4.17 11.27
CA THR A 346 40.20 5.33 10.49
C THR A 346 39.22 5.59 9.37
N VAL A 347 38.70 6.81 9.27
CA VAL A 347 37.75 7.23 8.25
C VAL A 347 38.46 8.04 7.17
N SER A 348 38.30 7.63 5.92
CA SER A 348 38.74 8.37 4.73
C SER A 348 37.55 8.97 3.98
N GLY A 349 37.75 10.12 3.35
CA GLY A 349 36.80 10.77 2.45
C GLY A 349 37.50 11.22 1.16
N LEU A 350 36.84 12.07 0.37
CA LEU A 350 37.42 12.67 -0.83
C LEU A 350 37.94 14.09 -0.56
N ASP A 351 39.04 14.46 -1.21
CA ASP A 351 39.49 15.85 -1.26
C ASP A 351 38.75 16.67 -2.34
N GLU A 352 39.12 17.94 -2.52
CA GLU A 352 38.49 18.83 -3.52
C GLU A 352 38.66 18.38 -4.98
N PHE A 353 39.57 17.42 -5.23
CA PHE A 353 39.86 16.85 -6.54
C PHE A 353 39.27 15.45 -6.71
N GLY A 354 38.62 14.89 -5.69
CA GLY A 354 38.08 13.54 -5.72
C GLY A 354 39.12 12.46 -5.42
N ASP A 355 40.27 12.80 -4.83
CA ASP A 355 41.27 11.82 -4.39
C ASP A 355 41.00 11.39 -2.93
N PRO A 356 41.13 10.09 -2.58
CA PRO A 356 40.95 9.62 -1.20
C PRO A 356 41.96 10.23 -0.22
N ILE A 357 41.46 10.70 0.92
CA ILE A 357 42.26 11.28 2.01
C ILE A 357 41.75 10.79 3.37
N VAL A 358 42.68 10.46 4.27
CA VAL A 358 42.37 10.14 5.67
C VAL A 358 41.87 11.40 6.39
N LEU A 359 40.64 11.35 6.90
CA LEU A 359 40.02 12.47 7.61
C LEU A 359 40.24 12.38 9.12
N GLY A 360 40.34 11.17 9.68
CA GLY A 360 40.66 10.99 11.09
C GLY A 360 40.70 9.53 11.55
N THR A 361 41.49 9.27 12.58
CA THR A 361 41.52 8.00 13.32
C THR A 361 40.84 8.19 14.66
N PHE A 362 39.85 7.35 14.95
CA PHE A 362 39.04 7.37 16.15
C PHE A 362 39.42 6.20 17.04
N GLU A 363 39.49 6.42 18.34
CA GLU A 363 39.90 5.42 19.34
C GLU A 363 38.84 5.28 20.41
N PHE A 364 38.41 4.05 20.68
CA PHE A 364 37.55 3.73 21.82
C PHE A 364 38.37 3.80 23.11
N ASP A 365 38.07 4.80 23.95
CA ASP A 365 38.88 5.21 25.10
C ASP A 365 38.13 4.95 26.42
N LYS A 366 38.67 4.07 27.27
CA LYS A 366 38.10 3.72 28.59
C LYS A 366 38.91 4.28 29.75
N ASP A 367 40.16 4.69 29.53
CA ASP A 367 41.08 5.11 30.60
C ASP A 367 41.40 6.61 30.62
N GLY A 368 40.87 7.35 29.64
CA GLY A 368 41.07 8.77 29.45
C GLY A 368 42.38 9.11 28.76
N THR A 369 43.04 8.13 28.15
CA THR A 369 44.28 8.29 27.38
C THR A 369 44.12 7.70 25.99
N THR A 370 44.64 8.41 24.98
CA THR A 370 44.65 7.95 23.59
C THR A 370 46.04 8.04 22.98
N GLU A 371 46.27 7.32 21.87
CA GLU A 371 47.49 7.52 21.10
C GLU A 371 47.54 8.94 20.50
N PRO A 372 48.73 9.57 20.42
CA PRO A 372 48.86 10.91 19.87
C PRO A 372 48.38 11.00 18.41
N GLY A 373 47.31 11.74 18.18
CA GLY A 373 46.70 11.93 16.86
C GLY A 373 45.32 11.31 16.73
N ASN A 374 44.95 10.39 17.63
CA ASN A 374 43.64 9.75 17.64
C ASN A 374 42.59 10.61 18.34
N PHE A 375 41.36 10.56 17.82
CA PHE A 375 40.19 11.20 18.40
C PHE A 375 39.47 10.24 19.36
N ALA A 376 39.42 10.60 20.64
CA ALA A 376 38.81 9.78 21.67
C ALA A 376 37.28 9.66 21.53
N ILE A 377 36.79 8.43 21.56
CA ILE A 377 35.40 8.05 21.80
C ILE A 377 35.33 7.46 23.20
N SER A 378 35.02 8.30 24.19
CA SER A 378 35.05 7.89 25.59
C SER A 378 33.97 6.84 25.90
N LEU A 379 34.37 5.63 26.26
CA LEU A 379 33.52 4.52 26.66
C LEU A 379 33.61 4.25 28.16
N GLU A 380 32.53 3.71 28.72
CA GLU A 380 32.50 3.20 30.09
C GLU A 380 31.93 1.78 30.08
N ASN A 381 32.51 0.90 30.91
CA ASN A 381 31.97 -0.45 31.10
C ASN A 381 30.52 -0.36 31.61
N GLY A 382 29.66 -1.25 31.14
CA GLY A 382 28.22 -1.29 31.42
C GLY A 382 27.35 -0.44 30.50
N GLN A 383 27.93 0.29 29.53
CA GLN A 383 27.15 0.94 28.48
C GLN A 383 26.57 -0.09 27.51
N ASN A 384 25.30 0.09 27.15
CA ASN A 384 24.67 -0.73 26.11
C ASN A 384 25.13 -0.29 24.72
N THR A 385 24.84 -1.11 23.71
CA THR A 385 25.34 -0.88 22.35
C THR A 385 24.81 0.42 21.73
N THR A 386 23.55 0.76 21.92
CA THR A 386 22.97 2.01 21.42
C THR A 386 23.63 3.24 22.05
N GLN A 387 23.96 3.21 23.35
CA GLN A 387 24.69 4.28 24.01
C GLN A 387 26.08 4.47 23.42
N VAL A 388 26.75 3.38 23.02
CA VAL A 388 28.03 3.45 22.32
C VAL A 388 27.84 4.02 20.91
N ALA A 389 26.84 3.57 20.16
CA ALA A 389 26.51 4.08 18.82
C ALA A 389 26.29 5.60 18.80
N VAL A 390 25.50 6.11 19.75
CA VAL A 390 25.28 7.55 19.95
C VAL A 390 26.61 8.30 20.12
N LYS A 391 27.54 7.74 20.89
CA LYS A 391 28.83 8.37 21.16
C LYS A 391 29.74 8.36 19.94
N VAL A 392 29.79 7.25 19.20
CA VAL A 392 30.56 7.17 17.95
C VAL A 392 30.05 8.24 16.99
N ALA A 393 28.75 8.26 16.70
CA ALA A 393 28.16 9.23 15.78
C ALA A 393 28.40 10.68 16.22
N ALA A 394 28.21 10.98 17.52
CA ALA A 394 28.43 12.32 18.04
C ALA A 394 29.89 12.78 17.92
N VAL A 395 30.86 11.90 18.18
CA VAL A 395 32.29 12.23 18.05
C VAL A 395 32.67 12.39 16.58
N VAL A 396 32.27 11.47 15.71
CA VAL A 396 32.55 11.56 14.27
C VAL A 396 31.98 12.84 13.69
N ASN A 397 30.70 13.15 13.90
CA ASN A 397 30.07 14.39 13.41
C ASN A 397 30.74 15.65 13.91
N LYS A 398 31.22 15.64 15.16
CA LYS A 398 31.94 16.77 15.74
C LYS A 398 33.31 16.97 15.08
N ILE A 399 34.03 15.89 14.79
CA ILE A 399 35.39 15.95 14.27
C ILE A 399 35.40 16.17 12.76
N LEU A 400 34.51 15.50 12.02
CA LEU A 400 34.45 15.53 10.55
C LEU A 400 33.51 16.63 10.01
N SER A 401 33.05 17.54 10.87
CA SER A 401 32.18 18.64 10.44
C SER A 401 32.83 19.46 9.31
N GLY A 402 32.16 19.50 8.15
CA GLY A 402 32.60 20.24 6.97
C GLY A 402 33.50 19.46 6.01
N THR A 403 33.74 18.16 6.22
CA THR A 403 34.48 17.30 5.27
C THR A 403 33.58 16.61 4.24
N GLY A 404 32.26 16.77 4.34
CA GLY A 404 31.28 16.01 3.56
C GLY A 404 30.98 14.62 4.12
N VAL A 405 31.70 14.20 5.17
CA VAL A 405 31.41 12.96 5.91
C VAL A 405 30.62 13.27 7.17
N PHE A 406 29.55 12.53 7.39
CA PHE A 406 28.77 12.60 8.62
C PHE A 406 28.36 11.20 9.08
N ALA A 407 28.23 11.03 10.38
CA ALA A 407 27.85 9.79 11.00
C ALA A 407 26.40 9.81 11.49
N ASP A 408 25.67 8.75 11.22
CA ASP A 408 24.37 8.48 11.81
C ASP A 408 24.38 7.08 12.43
N PHE A 409 23.37 6.75 13.23
CA PHE A 409 23.31 5.44 13.85
C PHE A 409 21.88 4.95 14.02
N TYR A 410 21.72 3.64 13.93
CA TYR A 410 20.50 2.91 14.26
C TYR A 410 20.86 1.63 15.01
N GLU A 411 20.21 1.40 16.15
CA GLU A 411 20.54 0.31 17.08
C GLU A 411 22.04 0.12 17.36
N ASN A 412 22.65 -0.89 16.74
CA ASN A 412 24.06 -1.22 16.86
C ASN A 412 24.91 -0.86 15.63
N ARG A 413 24.34 -0.20 14.63
CA ARG A 413 25.05 0.18 13.41
C ARG A 413 25.29 1.69 13.37
N VAL A 414 26.49 2.11 12.97
CA VAL A 414 26.86 3.52 12.79
C VAL A 414 27.29 3.74 11.34
N MET A 415 26.49 4.45 10.56
CA MET A 415 26.73 4.72 9.16
C MET A 415 27.64 5.93 9.03
N LEU A 416 28.61 5.86 8.13
CA LEU A 416 29.58 6.90 7.87
C LEU A 416 29.36 7.47 6.46
N ASN A 417 28.23 8.16 6.31
CA ASN A 417 27.78 8.74 5.04
C ASN A 417 28.87 9.64 4.42
N GLY A 418 29.18 9.40 3.14
CA GLY A 418 30.23 10.10 2.39
C GLY A 418 31.66 9.61 2.67
N ALA A 419 31.86 8.65 3.57
CA ALA A 419 33.15 8.00 3.74
C ALA A 419 33.46 7.08 2.55
N VAL A 420 34.69 7.13 2.06
CA VAL A 420 35.16 6.27 0.97
C VAL A 420 35.90 5.03 1.44
N GLU A 421 36.33 5.00 2.70
CA GLU A 421 37.00 3.83 3.28
C GLU A 421 36.98 3.95 4.80
N VAL A 422 36.83 2.80 5.47
CA VAL A 422 37.03 2.71 6.92
C VAL A 422 37.98 1.55 7.23
N GLU A 423 39.13 1.87 7.82
CA GLU A 423 40.14 0.88 8.20
C GLU A 423 40.13 0.65 9.71
N GLN A 424 39.95 -0.59 10.15
CA GLN A 424 39.94 -0.95 11.57
C GLN A 424 41.32 -1.38 12.08
N SER A 425 41.58 -1.21 13.38
CA SER A 425 42.76 -1.80 14.01
C SER A 425 42.74 -3.33 13.93
N PRO A 426 43.91 -4.00 14.00
CA PRO A 426 43.97 -5.45 14.13
C PRO A 426 43.13 -5.97 15.30
N ASP A 427 42.50 -7.13 15.11
CA ASP A 427 41.67 -7.80 16.11
C ASP A 427 40.48 -6.94 16.64
N ALA A 428 39.96 -6.03 15.79
CA ALA A 428 38.80 -5.20 16.12
C ALA A 428 37.56 -6.05 16.44
N THR A 429 36.79 -5.57 17.41
CA THR A 429 35.53 -6.16 17.86
C THR A 429 34.31 -5.48 17.24
N VAL A 430 34.44 -4.21 16.86
CA VAL A 430 33.54 -3.57 15.91
C VAL A 430 33.81 -4.17 14.54
N GLU A 431 32.78 -4.39 13.73
CA GLU A 431 32.90 -4.87 12.36
C GLU A 431 32.62 -3.72 11.39
N THR A 432 33.38 -3.59 10.31
CA THR A 432 32.99 -2.72 9.19
C THR A 432 32.02 -3.45 8.28
N GLU A 433 30.97 -2.76 7.88
CA GLU A 433 30.00 -3.21 6.89
C GLU A 433 29.99 -2.28 5.68
N GLY A 434 29.62 -2.86 4.55
CA GLY A 434 29.59 -2.23 3.26
C GLY A 434 30.94 -1.93 2.64
N ASP A 435 30.92 -1.34 1.46
CA ASP A 435 32.10 -0.86 0.76
C ASP A 435 32.13 0.67 0.65
N GLY A 436 33.30 1.19 0.26
CA GLY A 436 33.55 2.62 0.18
C GLY A 436 32.61 3.31 -0.79
N TYR A 437 32.18 4.55 -0.48
CA TYR A 437 31.35 5.37 -1.38
C TYR A 437 31.78 5.25 -2.86
N GLY A 438 30.86 4.79 -3.71
CA GLY A 438 31.06 4.63 -5.15
C GLY A 438 31.72 3.32 -5.59
N ASN A 439 31.94 2.39 -4.67
CA ASN A 439 32.23 1.01 -4.98
C ASN A 439 30.87 0.30 -4.93
N TYR A 440 30.44 -0.23 -6.06
CA TYR A 440 29.15 -0.89 -6.16
C TYR A 440 29.23 -1.90 -7.31
N PHE A 441 28.57 -3.03 -7.14
CA PHE A 441 28.29 -3.95 -8.22
C PHE A 441 26.97 -3.52 -8.86
N GLY A 442 27.03 -2.83 -10.01
CA GLY A 442 25.82 -2.47 -10.79
C GLY A 442 25.48 -0.98 -10.76
N THR A 443 24.21 -0.65 -10.53
CA THR A 443 23.71 0.74 -10.40
C THR A 443 23.31 1.02 -8.95
N PRO A 444 23.87 2.02 -8.28
CA PRO A 444 23.62 2.24 -6.87
C PRO A 444 22.24 2.88 -6.63
N ILE A 445 21.55 2.40 -5.60
CA ILE A 445 20.38 3.01 -4.97
C ILE A 445 20.85 3.53 -3.61
N SER A 446 21.25 4.81 -3.57
CA SER A 446 21.90 5.40 -2.40
C SER A 446 20.89 5.75 -1.31
N ILE A 447 20.88 4.97 -0.21
CA ILE A 447 19.96 5.14 0.93
C ILE A 447 20.71 5.22 2.26
N ASP A 448 20.01 5.53 3.36
CA ASP A 448 20.56 5.41 4.70
C ASP A 448 19.57 4.74 5.66
N SER A 449 20.04 4.16 6.77
CA SER A 449 19.19 3.34 7.66
C SER A 449 18.10 4.09 8.42
N ARG A 450 18.03 5.42 8.32
CA ARG A 450 16.95 6.19 8.96
C ARG A 450 15.82 6.48 7.98
N MET A 451 16.04 6.22 6.69
CA MET A 451 15.00 6.38 5.69
C MET A 451 13.87 5.42 6.01
N SER A 452 12.68 5.97 6.15
CA SER A 452 11.44 5.19 6.10
C SER A 452 11.32 4.48 4.74
N ALA A 453 10.51 3.43 4.69
CA ALA A 453 10.19 2.73 3.45
C ALA A 453 9.70 3.69 2.36
N GLU A 454 8.92 4.72 2.70
CA GLU A 454 8.50 5.77 1.76
C GLU A 454 9.67 6.57 1.19
N GLU A 455 10.63 6.96 2.04
CA GLU A 455 11.83 7.68 1.59
C GLU A 455 12.72 6.79 0.70
N VAL A 456 12.86 5.51 1.03
CA VAL A 456 13.56 4.52 0.20
C VAL A 456 12.85 4.36 -1.16
N ALA A 457 11.52 4.26 -1.19
CA ALA A 457 10.74 4.14 -2.43
C ALA A 457 10.92 5.36 -3.34
N VAL A 458 10.97 6.56 -2.78
CA VAL A 458 11.25 7.80 -3.54
C VAL A 458 12.65 7.75 -4.17
N VAL A 459 13.67 7.29 -3.44
CA VAL A 459 15.03 7.12 -3.98
C VAL A 459 15.08 6.06 -5.08
N MET A 460 14.38 4.95 -4.90
CA MET A 460 14.26 3.89 -5.89
C MET A 460 13.61 4.42 -7.18
N GLY A 461 12.46 5.08 -7.07
CA GLY A 461 11.75 5.68 -8.22
C GLY A 461 12.63 6.67 -8.99
N ALA A 462 13.31 7.58 -8.28
CA ALA A 462 14.23 8.53 -8.91
C ALA A 462 15.44 7.86 -9.59
N THR A 463 15.95 6.77 -9.00
CA THR A 463 17.04 5.98 -9.59
C THR A 463 16.57 5.27 -10.86
N PHE A 464 15.38 4.68 -10.85
CA PHE A 464 14.78 4.06 -12.03
C PHE A 464 14.49 5.08 -13.13
N ASP A 465 13.94 6.25 -12.79
CA ASP A 465 13.77 7.37 -13.71
C ASP A 465 15.11 7.76 -14.38
N ALA A 466 16.19 7.83 -13.61
CA ALA A 466 17.52 8.15 -14.13
C ALA A 466 18.05 7.09 -15.11
N VAL A 467 17.80 5.81 -14.84
CA VAL A 467 18.30 4.69 -15.65
C VAL A 467 17.46 4.48 -16.91
N PHE A 468 16.14 4.46 -16.77
CA PHE A 468 15.22 4.03 -17.83
C PHE A 468 14.59 5.21 -18.58
N ALA A 469 14.37 6.34 -17.91
CA ALA A 469 13.69 7.51 -18.47
C ALA A 469 14.60 8.75 -18.64
N GLY A 470 15.93 8.59 -18.55
CA GLY A 470 16.88 9.69 -18.70
C GLY A 470 16.74 10.80 -17.64
N GLY A 471 16.20 10.46 -16.47
CA GLY A 471 15.96 11.35 -15.33
C GLY A 471 14.63 12.12 -15.38
N GLN A 472 13.76 11.81 -16.35
CA GLN A 472 12.37 12.29 -16.35
C GLN A 472 11.50 11.40 -15.46
N LYS A 473 10.50 11.98 -14.77
CA LYS A 473 9.55 11.20 -13.94
C LYS A 473 8.75 10.24 -14.83
N SER A 474 8.92 8.94 -14.63
CA SER A 474 8.23 7.86 -15.33
C SER A 474 7.72 6.77 -14.37
N PHE A 475 8.40 6.54 -13.25
CA PHE A 475 7.96 5.60 -12.22
C PHE A 475 7.04 6.27 -11.21
N GLU A 476 5.96 5.58 -10.85
CA GLU A 476 4.98 6.08 -9.88
C GLU A 476 5.24 5.46 -8.50
N VAL A 477 5.25 6.33 -7.49
CA VAL A 477 5.54 5.97 -6.09
C VAL A 477 4.32 6.29 -5.23
N GLN A 478 3.76 5.28 -4.56
CA GLN A 478 2.57 5.35 -3.73
C GLN A 478 2.92 4.86 -2.32
N GLY A 479 3.19 5.78 -1.40
CA GLY A 479 3.77 5.42 -0.11
C GLY A 479 5.13 4.74 -0.30
N SER A 480 5.27 3.53 0.23
CA SER A 480 6.47 2.69 0.08
C SER A 480 6.48 1.85 -1.21
N ILE A 481 5.42 1.89 -2.02
CA ILE A 481 5.28 1.05 -3.22
C ILE A 481 5.79 1.81 -4.45
N VAL A 482 6.67 1.17 -5.23
CA VAL A 482 7.05 1.59 -6.58
C VAL A 482 6.32 0.71 -7.60
N ARG A 483 5.63 1.33 -8.56
CA ARG A 483 4.97 0.61 -9.67
C ARG A 483 5.94 0.37 -10.82
N MET A 484 6.05 -0.89 -11.22
CA MET A 484 6.98 -1.38 -12.24
C MET A 484 6.24 -1.67 -13.55
N ILE A 485 5.83 -0.62 -14.27
CA ILE A 485 5.06 -0.73 -15.51
C ILE A 485 6.02 -0.96 -16.69
N HIS A 486 5.88 -2.08 -17.42
CA HIS A 486 6.77 -2.52 -18.49
C HIS A 486 8.23 -2.78 -18.09
N HIS A 487 8.50 -2.84 -16.78
CA HIS A 487 9.84 -3.11 -16.23
C HIS A 487 9.81 -4.41 -15.42
N PRO A 488 9.92 -5.59 -16.05
CA PRO A 488 9.97 -6.86 -15.34
C PRO A 488 11.04 -6.87 -14.25
N VAL A 489 10.60 -7.20 -13.04
CA VAL A 489 11.49 -7.47 -11.91
C VAL A 489 11.90 -8.93 -11.97
N GLU A 490 13.15 -9.17 -12.35
CA GLU A 490 13.73 -10.52 -12.45
C GLU A 490 14.16 -11.04 -11.08
N PHE A 491 14.58 -10.13 -10.19
CA PHE A 491 14.99 -10.43 -8.83
C PHE A 491 14.70 -9.22 -7.94
N SER A 492 13.85 -9.36 -6.92
CA SER A 492 13.49 -8.24 -6.03
C SER A 492 14.43 -8.06 -4.83
N GLY A 493 15.41 -8.96 -4.64
CA GLY A 493 16.28 -8.89 -3.48
C GLY A 493 15.52 -9.11 -2.16
N PRO A 494 15.80 -8.30 -1.12
CA PRO A 494 15.06 -8.37 0.15
C PRO A 494 13.64 -7.80 0.06
N LEU A 495 13.31 -7.08 -1.01
CA LEU A 495 12.05 -6.34 -1.11
C LEU A 495 10.86 -7.25 -1.37
N PRO A 496 9.72 -7.03 -0.68
CA PRO A 496 8.45 -7.60 -1.06
C PRO A 496 8.09 -7.22 -2.50
N TYR A 497 7.70 -8.20 -3.29
CA TYR A 497 7.35 -8.04 -4.69
C TYR A 497 6.10 -8.84 -5.01
N SER A 498 5.21 -8.24 -5.80
CA SER A 498 4.06 -8.94 -6.37
C SER A 498 3.75 -8.42 -7.77
N ASN A 499 3.58 -9.34 -8.71
CA ASN A 499 3.12 -9.07 -10.07
C ASN A 499 1.74 -9.65 -10.35
N SER A 500 0.99 -9.98 -9.31
CA SER A 500 -0.35 -10.53 -9.45
C SER A 500 -1.23 -10.12 -8.27
N LEU A 501 -2.54 -10.08 -8.49
CA LEU A 501 -3.49 -9.91 -7.41
C LEU A 501 -4.44 -11.11 -7.39
N PRO A 502 -4.57 -11.82 -6.26
CA PRO A 502 -5.43 -12.99 -6.24
C PRO A 502 -6.90 -12.62 -6.48
N GLY A 503 -7.61 -13.49 -7.20
CA GLY A 503 -8.98 -13.27 -7.63
C GLY A 503 -9.12 -12.57 -8.98
N ASP A 504 -8.03 -11.99 -9.53
CA ASP A 504 -8.05 -11.40 -10.88
C ASP A 504 -8.08 -12.48 -11.98
N GLU A 505 -7.81 -13.75 -11.65
CA GLU A 505 -7.66 -14.84 -12.65
C GLU A 505 -8.96 -15.14 -13.43
N GLY A 506 -10.10 -14.58 -13.02
CA GLY A 506 -11.39 -14.72 -13.68
C GLY A 506 -11.89 -13.47 -14.38
N GLY A 507 -11.16 -12.35 -14.30
CA GLY A 507 -11.57 -11.07 -14.88
C GLY A 507 -11.05 -10.83 -16.30
N ASP A 508 -11.40 -9.68 -16.87
CA ASP A 508 -11.05 -9.30 -18.25
C ASP A 508 -10.79 -7.79 -18.34
N PHE A 509 -9.61 -7.35 -17.89
CA PHE A 509 -9.25 -5.94 -17.82
C PHE A 509 -9.36 -5.20 -19.16
N ASN A 510 -8.97 -5.87 -20.24
CA ASN A 510 -8.88 -5.27 -21.58
C ASN A 510 -10.21 -5.33 -22.36
N SER A 511 -11.27 -5.94 -21.80
CA SER A 511 -12.55 -6.03 -22.47
C SER A 511 -13.36 -4.74 -22.42
N ILE A 512 -14.01 -4.41 -23.54
CA ILE A 512 -14.97 -3.31 -23.62
C ILE A 512 -16.19 -3.49 -22.70
N THR A 513 -16.41 -4.68 -22.15
CA THR A 513 -17.50 -4.96 -21.20
C THR A 513 -17.33 -4.20 -19.90
N ARG A 514 -16.10 -3.82 -19.51
CA ARG A 514 -15.88 -3.05 -18.28
C ARG A 514 -16.56 -1.68 -18.29
N GLY A 515 -16.80 -1.12 -19.48
CA GLY A 515 -17.52 0.13 -19.67
C GLY A 515 -19.04 -0.04 -19.87
N GLN A 516 -19.58 -1.25 -19.68
CA GLN A 516 -20.98 -1.58 -19.90
C GLN A 516 -21.66 -1.87 -18.57
N ASP A 517 -22.93 -1.50 -18.45
CA ASP A 517 -23.75 -1.80 -17.27
C ASP A 517 -23.18 -1.26 -15.95
N ASN A 518 -22.63 -0.04 -15.96
CA ASN A 518 -22.03 0.61 -14.77
C ASN A 518 -22.98 1.61 -14.09
N ASN A 519 -24.27 1.63 -14.46
CA ASN A 519 -25.25 2.53 -13.86
C ASN A 519 -25.87 1.90 -12.59
N HIS A 520 -25.00 1.44 -11.70
CA HIS A 520 -25.30 0.88 -10.40
C HIS A 520 -24.64 1.71 -9.32
N GLU A 521 -25.15 1.63 -8.10
CA GLU A 521 -24.74 2.55 -7.06
C GLU A 521 -23.30 2.34 -6.60
N GLY A 522 -22.78 1.12 -6.61
CA GLY A 522 -21.39 0.80 -6.26
C GLY A 522 -21.27 0.14 -4.89
N PHE A 523 -20.16 0.43 -4.20
CA PHE A 523 -19.75 -0.28 -2.99
C PHE A 523 -19.57 0.69 -1.83
N TYR A 524 -20.25 0.40 -0.72
CA TYR A 524 -20.06 1.10 0.55
C TYR A 524 -19.55 0.16 1.62
N ILE A 525 -18.67 0.67 2.47
CA ILE A 525 -18.10 -0.04 3.61
C ILE A 525 -18.26 0.81 4.85
N ASP A 526 -18.79 0.20 5.90
CA ASP A 526 -19.00 0.83 7.20
C ASP A 526 -18.64 -0.13 8.34
N ASN A 527 -18.55 0.40 9.57
CA ASN A 527 -18.43 -0.37 10.81
C ASN A 527 -17.32 -1.43 10.79
N ILE A 528 -16.14 -1.07 10.27
CA ILE A 528 -14.96 -1.95 10.29
C ILE A 528 -14.52 -2.17 11.75
N VAL A 529 -14.51 -3.44 12.16
CA VAL A 529 -14.11 -3.91 13.48
C VAL A 529 -13.23 -5.15 13.34
N ILE A 530 -12.12 -5.17 14.08
CA ILE A 530 -11.31 -6.37 14.28
C ILE A 530 -11.58 -6.86 15.69
N GLY A 531 -12.12 -8.07 15.79
CA GLY A 531 -12.47 -8.71 17.05
C GLY A 531 -12.08 -10.18 17.06
N PHE A 532 -12.60 -10.93 18.03
CA PHE A 532 -12.45 -12.39 18.05
C PHE A 532 -13.69 -13.07 17.50
N ALA A 533 -13.54 -14.28 16.96
CA ALA A 533 -14.67 -15.12 16.62
C ALA A 533 -15.45 -15.46 17.88
N GLU A 534 -16.75 -15.14 17.91
CA GLU A 534 -17.57 -15.37 19.09
C GLU A 534 -17.67 -16.85 19.45
N ARG A 535 -17.57 -17.15 20.75
CA ARG A 535 -17.92 -18.45 21.32
C ARG A 535 -18.67 -18.23 22.63
N GLY A 536 -19.93 -17.82 22.55
CA GLY A 536 -20.79 -17.62 23.71
C GLY A 536 -22.23 -18.04 23.45
N GLU A 537 -22.69 -19.12 24.09
CA GLU A 537 -24.10 -19.49 24.14
C GLU A 537 -24.57 -19.39 25.59
N MET A 538 -25.55 -18.51 25.87
CA MET A 538 -26.19 -18.43 27.18
C MET A 538 -27.55 -19.14 27.14
N ILE A 539 -27.62 -20.33 27.72
CA ILE A 539 -28.88 -21.05 27.87
C ILE A 539 -29.60 -20.54 29.13
N THR A 540 -30.71 -19.81 28.93
CA THR A 540 -31.60 -19.38 30.03
C THR A 540 -32.84 -20.27 30.09
N GLN A 541 -33.52 -20.29 31.25
CA GLN A 541 -34.79 -21.02 31.45
C GLN A 541 -34.76 -22.54 31.21
N ALA A 542 -33.63 -23.21 31.43
CA ALA A 542 -33.59 -24.67 31.44
C ALA A 542 -34.66 -25.23 32.41
N PRO A 543 -35.58 -26.12 31.98
CA PRO A 543 -36.63 -26.62 32.85
C PRO A 543 -36.05 -27.27 34.11
N ALA A 544 -36.62 -26.98 35.27
CA ALA A 544 -36.15 -27.54 36.53
C ALA A 544 -36.15 -29.08 36.47
N ASN A 545 -35.05 -29.69 36.91
CA ASN A 545 -34.79 -31.15 36.86
C ASN A 545 -34.54 -31.73 35.46
N THR A 546 -34.15 -30.92 34.48
CA THR A 546 -33.58 -31.44 33.22
C THR A 546 -32.17 -31.98 33.49
N THR A 547 -32.04 -33.27 33.79
CA THR A 547 -30.75 -33.95 34.00
C THR A 547 -30.20 -34.59 32.73
N THR A 548 -30.90 -34.41 31.61
CA THR A 548 -30.57 -34.96 30.30
C THR A 548 -30.08 -33.83 29.41
N PHE A 549 -28.78 -33.84 29.09
CA PHE A 549 -28.33 -33.23 27.85
C PHE A 549 -29.00 -34.02 26.72
N THR A 550 -29.82 -33.37 25.88
CA THR A 550 -30.27 -34.01 24.64
C THR A 550 -29.03 -34.21 23.79
N THR A 551 -28.58 -35.45 23.68
CA THR A 551 -27.60 -35.81 22.67
C THR A 551 -28.25 -35.55 21.32
N GLU A 552 -27.86 -34.47 20.64
CA GLU A 552 -27.75 -34.50 19.18
C GLU A 552 -26.92 -35.74 18.86
N HIS A 553 -27.61 -36.83 18.50
CA HIS A 553 -27.01 -38.12 18.30
C HIS A 553 -26.30 -38.09 16.95
N LEU A 554 -25.04 -37.66 16.94
CA LEU A 554 -24.16 -38.03 15.85
C LEU A 554 -23.89 -39.54 16.01
N ASP A 555 -24.35 -40.34 15.05
CA ASP A 555 -24.39 -41.82 15.04
C ASP A 555 -23.02 -42.52 15.18
N THR A 556 -21.96 -41.80 15.53
CA THR A 556 -20.60 -42.33 15.70
C THR A 556 -19.88 -41.69 16.89
N VAL A 557 -20.26 -42.03 18.13
CA VAL A 557 -19.46 -41.67 19.31
C VAL A 557 -19.07 -42.93 20.08
N ILE A 558 -17.77 -43.04 20.36
CA ILE A 558 -17.15 -44.07 21.20
C ILE A 558 -17.83 -44.04 22.58
N SER A 559 -18.61 -45.07 22.89
CA SER A 559 -19.46 -45.17 24.09
C SER A 559 -18.82 -45.89 25.28
N THR A 560 -17.54 -46.27 25.16
CA THR A 560 -16.76 -46.87 26.25
C THR A 560 -15.33 -46.35 26.28
N GLY A 561 -14.90 -45.84 27.44
CA GLY A 561 -13.54 -45.34 27.70
C GLY A 561 -13.49 -44.56 29.02
N TYR A 562 -12.29 -44.26 29.51
CA TYR A 562 -12.14 -43.26 30.57
C TYR A 562 -12.24 -41.88 29.95
N TYR A 563 -13.27 -41.11 30.31
CA TYR A 563 -13.41 -39.71 29.90
C TYR A 563 -13.14 -38.81 31.10
N GLN A 564 -12.40 -37.72 30.88
CA GLN A 564 -12.26 -36.65 31.85
C GLN A 564 -13.03 -35.44 31.31
N LEU A 565 -14.24 -35.23 31.81
CA LEU A 565 -15.04 -34.03 31.56
C LEU A 565 -14.63 -32.97 32.60
N GLN A 566 -14.01 -31.89 32.15
CA GLN A 566 -13.74 -30.72 32.99
C GLN A 566 -14.68 -29.59 32.56
N ILE A 567 -15.65 -29.24 33.40
CA ILE A 567 -16.45 -28.02 33.25
C ILE A 567 -15.76 -26.95 34.08
N ARG A 568 -15.35 -25.84 33.46
CA ARG A 568 -14.82 -24.66 34.15
C ARG A 568 -15.89 -23.58 34.15
N GLY A 569 -15.96 -22.79 35.22
CA GLY A 569 -16.76 -21.56 35.20
C GLY A 569 -16.12 -20.55 34.25
N ALA A 570 -16.92 -19.97 33.36
CA ALA A 570 -16.53 -18.79 32.60
C ALA A 570 -16.55 -17.55 33.51
N SER A 571 -16.03 -16.43 33.02
CA SER A 571 -16.30 -15.12 33.63
C SER A 571 -17.82 -14.93 33.77
N GLU A 572 -18.28 -14.43 34.92
CA GLU A 572 -19.71 -14.18 35.15
C GLU A 572 -20.15 -12.98 34.30
N TYR A 573 -20.88 -13.25 33.22
CA TYR A 573 -21.45 -12.22 32.32
C TYR A 573 -22.90 -11.87 32.67
N ALA A 574 -23.47 -12.53 33.68
CA ALA A 574 -24.82 -12.28 34.15
C ALA A 574 -24.90 -12.39 35.68
N ILE A 575 -25.66 -11.49 36.30
CA ILE A 575 -26.01 -11.52 37.71
C ILE A 575 -27.30 -12.32 37.86
N PHE A 576 -27.21 -13.39 38.65
CA PHE A 576 -28.37 -14.15 39.06
C PHE A 576 -28.90 -13.63 40.40
N GLY A 577 -30.18 -13.27 40.44
CA GLY A 577 -30.84 -12.72 41.63
C GLY A 577 -32.24 -13.28 41.86
N TYR A 578 -32.84 -12.88 42.98
CA TYR A 578 -34.24 -13.14 43.30
C TYR A 578 -34.94 -11.80 43.50
N ASP A 579 -36.15 -11.66 42.97
CA ASP A 579 -36.95 -10.47 43.21
C ASP A 579 -37.59 -10.54 44.61
N TRP A 580 -38.39 -9.54 44.97
CA TRP A 580 -39.07 -9.52 46.27
C TRP A 580 -40.12 -10.64 46.46
N ASN A 581 -40.57 -11.25 45.35
CA ASN A 581 -41.48 -12.40 45.35
C ASN A 581 -40.73 -13.74 45.36
N ASN A 582 -39.39 -13.70 45.40
CA ASN A 582 -38.51 -14.85 45.33
C ASN A 582 -38.57 -15.57 43.97
N ASP A 583 -38.92 -14.83 42.92
CA ASP A 583 -38.82 -15.27 41.54
C ASP A 583 -37.38 -15.04 41.05
N PRO A 584 -36.74 -16.05 40.45
CA PRO A 584 -35.38 -15.91 39.94
C PRO A 584 -35.37 -14.98 38.73
N TRP A 585 -34.44 -14.04 38.72
CA TRP A 585 -34.12 -13.22 37.55
C TRP A 585 -32.64 -13.39 37.21
N LEU A 586 -32.37 -13.27 35.93
CA LEU A 586 -31.02 -13.25 35.38
C LEU A 586 -30.90 -11.92 34.66
N ASP A 587 -29.99 -11.08 35.09
CA ASP A 587 -29.66 -9.83 34.43
C ASP A 587 -28.31 -10.00 33.75
N LEU A 588 -28.22 -9.71 32.47
CA LEU A 588 -26.93 -9.70 31.77
C LEU A 588 -26.16 -8.52 32.35
N ASP A 589 -24.99 -8.76 32.94
CA ASP A 589 -24.18 -7.75 33.62
C ASP A 589 -23.16 -7.13 32.66
N ARG A 590 -22.68 -7.94 31.71
CA ARG A 590 -21.77 -7.50 30.66
C ARG A 590 -21.91 -8.41 29.45
N SER A 591 -22.10 -7.81 28.28
CA SER A 591 -21.86 -8.46 26.99
C SER A 591 -20.72 -7.74 26.29
N PHE A 592 -20.04 -8.46 25.41
CA PHE A 592 -19.18 -7.86 24.40
C PHE A 592 -19.87 -8.15 23.08
N ASP A 593 -20.48 -7.12 22.49
CA ASP A 593 -21.06 -7.17 21.16
C ASP A 593 -19.96 -6.88 20.13
N ILE A 594 -20.00 -7.50 18.94
CA ILE A 594 -19.03 -7.17 17.88
C ILE A 594 -19.13 -5.70 17.41
N ASN A 595 -20.26 -5.04 17.67
CA ASN A 595 -20.41 -3.60 17.44
C ASN A 595 -19.75 -2.76 18.56
N ASP A 596 -19.23 -3.38 19.62
CA ASP A 596 -18.49 -2.72 20.70
C ASP A 596 -16.99 -2.58 20.35
N ARG A 597 -16.61 -1.49 19.67
CA ARG A 597 -15.21 -1.03 19.49
C ARG A 597 -14.47 -0.65 20.79
N PHE A 598 -13.41 -1.37 21.16
CA PHE A 598 -12.64 -1.12 22.40
C PHE A 598 -11.51 -0.08 22.28
N ASP A 599 -11.23 0.44 21.08
CA ASP A 599 -10.25 1.51 20.82
C ASP A 599 -10.67 2.36 19.60
N GLU A 600 -10.42 3.67 19.63
CA GLU A 600 -10.86 4.64 18.60
C GLU A 600 -9.77 4.98 17.56
N THR A 601 -8.75 4.12 17.41
CA THR A 601 -7.66 4.35 16.47
C THR A 601 -8.10 4.09 15.03
N TYR A 602 -8.01 5.12 14.17
CA TYR A 602 -8.28 5.03 12.73
C TYR A 602 -6.95 5.16 11.97
N THR A 603 -6.64 4.18 11.12
CA THR A 603 -5.58 4.30 10.10
C THR A 603 -6.06 3.64 8.82
N LEU A 604 -7.04 4.23 8.13
CA LEU A 604 -7.34 3.85 6.74
C LEU A 604 -6.94 5.02 5.84
N THR A 605 -6.04 4.74 4.89
CA THR A 605 -5.53 5.72 3.94
C THR A 605 -5.94 5.30 2.55
N VAL A 606 -6.56 6.21 1.80
CA VAL A 606 -6.83 5.96 0.39
C VAL A 606 -5.49 5.97 -0.33
N LEU A 607 -5.13 4.85 -0.97
CA LEU A 607 -3.95 4.76 -1.86
C LEU A 607 -4.32 5.17 -3.28
#